data_AF-A0A444Y1I9-F1
#
_entry.id   AF-A0A444Y1I9-F1
#
_cell.length_a   1.000
_cell.length_b   1.000
_cell.length_c   1.000
_cell.angle_alpha   90.00
_cell.angle_beta   90.00
_cell.angle_gamma   90.00
#
_symmetry.space_group_name_H-M   'P 1'
#
loop_
_entity.id
_entity.type
_entity.pdbx_description
1 polymer ?
#
loop_
_entity_poly.entity_id
_entity_poly.type
_entity_poly.pdbx_seq_one_letter_code
_entity_poly.pdbx_strand_id
1 'polypeptide(L)'
;MVLSSMEVEAAPSKAKPLPPKPMFEPLKPYEMSDGQFRKVELKMRPDTPDISNLQKCADFVHAFMIGFDVLDAIALLHLDELYVESFEIKDVKTLRGDHLSRAIGRLSGKGGKTKFAIENATKTRIVIADTKIHILESFANIKIVRDSLCRLIMGSPVGKVYSKLRAVTARLA
;
A
#
# COMPACT_ATOMS: atom_id res chain seq x y z
N MET A 1 -3.45 -50.16 -52.16
CA MET A 1 -4.02 -50.60 -50.88
C MET A 1 -2.91 -50.45 -49.84
N VAL A 2 -2.94 -49.62 -48.82
CA VAL A 2 -4.02 -48.94 -48.09
C VAL A 2 -3.43 -47.64 -47.52
N LEU A 3 -4.07 -46.50 -47.75
CA LEU A 3 -3.83 -45.25 -46.99
C LEU A 3 -4.63 -45.37 -45.70
N SER A 4 -3.93 -45.46 -44.56
CA SER A 4 -4.55 -45.29 -43.24
C SER A 4 -4.47 -43.81 -42.88
N SER A 5 -5.58 -43.11 -43.06
CA SER A 5 -5.79 -41.78 -42.49
C SER A 5 -6.36 -41.96 -41.08
N MET A 6 -5.57 -41.61 -40.06
CA MET A 6 -6.07 -41.39 -38.70
C MET A 6 -6.59 -39.95 -38.62
N GLU A 7 -7.90 -39.77 -38.46
CA GLU A 7 -8.47 -38.50 -38.03
C GLU A 7 -8.20 -38.33 -36.54
N VAL A 8 -7.51 -37.24 -36.19
CA VAL A 8 -7.33 -36.81 -34.81
C VAL A 8 -8.39 -35.74 -34.54
N GLU A 9 -9.42 -36.11 -33.78
CA GLU A 9 -10.43 -35.17 -33.31
C GLU A 9 -9.87 -34.36 -32.13
N ALA A 10 -9.58 -33.07 -32.39
CA ALA A 10 -9.09 -32.15 -31.38
C ALA A 10 -10.25 -31.67 -30.50
N ALA A 11 -10.22 -32.03 -29.21
CA ALA A 11 -11.17 -31.53 -28.22
C ALA A 11 -11.04 -30.00 -28.08
N PRO A 12 -12.14 -29.22 -28.16
CA PRO A 12 -12.06 -27.78 -27.97
C PRO A 12 -11.83 -27.48 -26.48
N SER A 13 -10.61 -27.08 -26.13
CA SER A 13 -10.26 -26.54 -24.81
C SER A 13 -10.99 -25.21 -24.61
N LYS A 14 -12.18 -25.24 -24.00
CA LYS A 14 -12.90 -24.03 -23.58
C LYS A 14 -12.10 -23.37 -22.44
N ALA A 15 -11.30 -22.36 -22.80
CA ALA A 15 -10.68 -21.47 -21.84
C ALA A 15 -11.79 -20.76 -21.03
N LYS A 16 -11.78 -20.94 -19.71
CA LYS A 16 -12.67 -20.23 -18.77
C LYS A 16 -12.35 -18.73 -18.88
N PRO A 17 -13.31 -17.84 -19.18
CA PRO A 17 -13.06 -16.41 -19.20
C PRO A 17 -12.67 -15.94 -17.79
N LEU A 18 -11.59 -15.14 -17.71
CA LEU A 18 -11.26 -14.40 -16.50
C LEU A 18 -12.48 -13.56 -16.07
N PRO A 19 -12.76 -13.42 -14.76
CA PRO A 19 -13.88 -12.62 -14.31
C PRO A 19 -13.75 -11.19 -14.84
N PRO A 20 -14.84 -10.57 -15.32
CA PRO A 20 -14.81 -9.21 -15.84
C PRO A 20 -14.35 -8.26 -14.73
N LYS A 21 -13.47 -7.31 -15.10
CA LYS A 21 -13.05 -6.22 -14.21
C LYS A 21 -14.29 -5.56 -13.61
N PRO A 22 -14.34 -5.31 -12.29
CA PRO A 22 -15.48 -4.63 -11.69
C PRO A 22 -15.61 -3.24 -12.31
N MET A 23 -16.66 -3.05 -13.09
CA MET A 23 -17.02 -1.76 -13.68
C MET A 23 -17.57 -0.88 -12.56
N PHE A 24 -16.76 0.09 -12.11
CA PHE A 24 -17.26 1.17 -11.26
C PHE A 24 -17.77 2.28 -12.17
N GLU A 25 -19.09 2.40 -12.30
CA GLU A 25 -19.71 3.59 -12.88
C GLU A 25 -19.60 4.76 -11.89
N PRO A 26 -19.05 5.92 -12.30
CA PRO A 26 -19.11 7.11 -11.46
C PRO A 26 -20.55 7.62 -11.38
N LEU A 27 -21.15 7.56 -10.18
CA LEU A 27 -22.49 8.08 -9.89
C LEU A 27 -22.60 9.57 -10.27
N LYS A 28 -23.69 9.93 -10.95
CA LYS A 28 -23.91 11.30 -11.47
C LYS A 28 -24.28 12.27 -10.33
N PRO A 29 -23.91 13.56 -10.43
CA PRO A 29 -23.96 14.51 -9.30
C PRO A 29 -25.34 14.92 -8.77
N TYR A 30 -26.47 14.52 -9.39
CA TYR A 30 -27.79 15.10 -9.10
C TYR A 30 -28.66 14.29 -8.11
N GLU A 31 -28.20 13.13 -7.63
CA GLU A 31 -28.91 12.31 -6.61
C GLU A 31 -28.34 12.48 -5.19
N MET A 32 -27.64 13.58 -4.93
CA MET A 32 -27.07 13.90 -3.62
C MET A 32 -28.11 14.57 -2.73
N SER A 33 -29.08 13.81 -2.21
CA SER A 33 -29.92 14.24 -1.08
C SER A 33 -29.20 13.94 0.25
N ASP A 34 -29.00 15.00 1.04
CA ASP A 34 -28.58 15.07 2.44
C ASP A 34 -27.28 14.33 2.86
N GLY A 35 -26.17 15.07 2.91
CA GLY A 35 -25.04 14.76 3.79
C GLY A 35 -24.29 13.44 3.52
N GLN A 36 -24.22 13.02 2.26
CA GLN A 36 -23.69 11.72 1.85
C GLN A 36 -22.17 11.59 2.04
N PHE A 37 -21.75 10.91 3.11
CA PHE A 37 -20.43 10.29 3.15
C PHE A 37 -20.31 9.36 1.95
N ARG A 38 -19.29 9.56 1.09
CA ARG A 38 -18.94 8.60 0.04
C ARG A 38 -18.50 7.29 0.69
N LYS A 39 -19.43 6.36 0.87
CA LYS A 39 -19.21 5.06 1.51
C LYS A 39 -19.05 3.99 0.43
N VAL A 40 -18.05 3.13 0.61
CA VAL A 40 -17.87 1.92 -0.19
C VAL A 40 -18.51 0.77 0.58
N GLU A 41 -19.60 0.21 0.06
CA GLU A 41 -20.23 -0.97 0.66
C GLU A 41 -19.57 -2.24 0.14
N LEU A 42 -19.02 -3.06 1.04
CA LEU A 42 -18.52 -4.39 0.72
C LEU A 42 -19.52 -5.42 1.27
N LYS A 43 -20.08 -6.24 0.37
CA LYS A 43 -21.04 -7.31 0.72
C LYS A 43 -20.44 -8.65 0.36
N MET A 44 -20.52 -9.61 1.28
CA MET A 44 -20.20 -11.00 0.97
C MET A 44 -21.28 -11.58 0.05
N ARG A 45 -20.86 -12.40 -0.92
CA ARG A 45 -21.78 -13.25 -1.67
C ARG A 45 -21.86 -14.63 -1.00
N PRO A 46 -22.99 -15.34 -1.13
CA PRO A 46 -23.13 -16.70 -0.60
C PRO A 46 -22.15 -17.71 -1.23
N ASP A 47 -21.58 -17.42 -2.40
CA ASP A 47 -20.57 -18.25 -3.09
C ASP A 47 -19.17 -18.21 -2.44
N THR A 48 -18.89 -17.25 -1.57
CA THR A 48 -17.57 -17.10 -0.92
C THR A 48 -17.76 -16.95 0.59
N PRO A 49 -17.73 -18.05 1.36
CA PRO A 49 -18.00 -18.02 2.80
C PRO A 49 -16.84 -17.47 3.65
N ASP A 50 -15.69 -17.17 3.04
CA ASP A 50 -14.49 -16.76 3.77
C ASP A 50 -14.55 -15.29 4.21
N ILE A 51 -14.79 -15.08 5.51
CA ILE A 51 -14.82 -13.77 6.17
C ILE A 51 -13.49 -13.02 5.96
N SER A 52 -12.37 -13.74 5.91
CA SER A 52 -11.02 -13.20 5.71
C SER A 52 -10.89 -12.45 4.38
N ASN A 53 -11.61 -12.86 3.33
CA ASN A 53 -11.55 -12.19 2.03
C ASN A 53 -12.26 -10.82 2.06
N LEU A 54 -13.32 -10.68 2.87
CA LEU A 54 -13.97 -9.38 3.07
C LEU A 54 -13.02 -8.41 3.77
N GLN A 55 -12.27 -8.89 4.77
CA GLN A 55 -11.30 -8.06 5.48
C GLN A 55 -10.18 -7.60 4.54
N LYS A 56 -9.61 -8.50 3.73
CA LYS A 56 -8.61 -8.14 2.71
C LYS A 56 -9.12 -7.09 1.72
N CYS A 57 -10.38 -7.21 1.27
CA CYS A 57 -11.02 -6.21 0.44
C CYS A 57 -11.20 -4.86 1.16
N ALA A 58 -11.56 -4.87 2.44
CA ALA A 58 -11.67 -3.66 3.24
C ALA A 58 -10.32 -2.97 3.41
N ASP A 59 -9.26 -3.75 3.69
CA ASP A 59 -7.89 -3.25 3.83
C ASP A 59 -7.36 -2.69 2.50
N PHE A 60 -7.70 -3.32 1.37
CA PHE A 60 -7.39 -2.81 0.02
C PHE A 60 -8.03 -1.43 -0.22
N VAL A 61 -9.33 -1.30 0.03
CA VAL A 61 -10.06 -0.03 -0.15
C VAL A 61 -9.48 1.03 0.78
N HIS A 62 -9.18 0.66 2.03
CA HIS A 62 -8.60 1.57 3.01
C HIS A 62 -7.21 2.06 2.59
N ALA A 63 -6.32 1.17 2.14
CA ALA A 63 -5.00 1.52 1.64
C ALA A 63 -5.09 2.47 0.44
N PHE A 64 -6.03 2.21 -0.49
CA PHE A 64 -6.27 3.09 -1.63
C PHE A 64 -6.77 4.47 -1.20
N MET A 65 -7.69 4.55 -0.23
CA MET A 65 -8.19 5.82 0.31
C MET A 65 -7.12 6.65 1.02
N ILE A 66 -6.14 6.00 1.64
CA ILE A 66 -4.99 6.64 2.29
C ILE A 66 -4.02 7.26 1.26
N GLY A 67 -4.06 6.79 0.00
CA GLY A 67 -3.22 7.30 -1.08
C GLY A 67 -2.04 6.38 -1.43
N PHE A 68 -2.10 5.09 -1.07
CA PHE A 68 -1.20 4.10 -1.66
C PHE A 68 -1.55 3.86 -3.13
N ASP A 69 -0.56 3.48 -3.93
CA ASP A 69 -0.79 3.11 -5.32
C ASP A 69 -1.63 1.83 -5.41
N VAL A 70 -2.39 1.68 -6.49
CA VAL A 70 -3.25 0.52 -6.74
C VAL A 70 -2.42 -0.76 -6.77
N LEU A 71 -1.21 -0.71 -7.35
CA LEU A 71 -0.30 -1.86 -7.41
C LEU A 71 0.15 -2.31 -6.02
N ASP A 72 0.44 -1.37 -5.13
CA ASP A 72 0.84 -1.66 -3.76
C ASP A 72 -0.36 -2.15 -2.93
N ALA A 73 -1.55 -1.60 -3.16
CA ALA A 73 -2.78 -2.09 -2.53
C ALA A 73 -3.12 -3.52 -2.97
N ILE A 74 -2.91 -3.88 -4.24
CA ILE A 74 -3.10 -5.26 -4.73
C ILE A 74 -2.17 -6.26 -3.99
N ALA A 75 -1.00 -5.82 -3.54
CA ALA A 75 -0.09 -6.67 -2.77
C ALA A 75 -0.70 -7.13 -1.44
N LEU A 76 -1.55 -6.31 -0.80
CA LEU A 76 -2.29 -6.69 0.42
C LEU A 76 -3.29 -7.83 0.20
N LEU A 77 -3.78 -7.99 -1.03
CA LEU A 77 -4.69 -9.10 -1.37
C LEU A 77 -3.94 -10.43 -1.54
N HIS A 78 -2.66 -10.36 -1.91
CA HIS A 78 -1.83 -11.53 -2.23
C HIS A 78 -0.99 -12.00 -1.04
N LEU A 79 -0.48 -11.08 -0.22
CA LEU A 79 0.40 -11.39 0.90
C LEU A 79 -0.28 -11.03 2.23
N ASP A 80 -0.41 -12.03 3.10
CA ASP A 80 -1.13 -11.92 4.38
C ASP A 80 -0.28 -11.30 5.50
N GLU A 81 1.02 -11.13 5.26
CA GLU A 81 1.97 -10.56 6.24
C GLU A 81 2.22 -9.06 6.07
N LEU A 82 1.53 -8.40 5.13
CA LEU A 82 1.64 -6.97 4.92
C LEU A 82 0.63 -6.24 5.80
N TYR A 83 1.12 -5.21 6.50
CA TYR A 83 0.32 -4.36 7.37
C TYR A 83 0.46 -2.90 6.97
N VAL A 84 -0.61 -2.14 7.16
CA VAL A 84 -0.59 -0.68 7.02
C VAL A 84 -0.53 -0.06 8.42
N GLU A 85 0.55 0.65 8.72
CA GLU A 85 0.72 1.38 9.97
C GLU A 85 0.68 2.88 9.72
N SER A 86 -0.11 3.60 10.52
CA SER A 86 -0.28 5.05 10.43
C SER A 86 0.25 5.69 11.71
N PHE A 87 1.03 6.77 11.60
CA PHE A 87 1.49 7.54 12.76
C PHE A 87 1.53 9.04 12.46
N GLU A 88 1.39 9.87 13.49
CA GLU A 88 1.50 11.32 13.36
C GLU A 88 2.88 11.84 13.77
N ILE A 89 3.34 12.89 13.08
CA ILE A 89 4.58 13.58 13.44
C ILE A 89 4.49 14.17 14.86
N LYS A 90 3.28 14.58 15.27
CA LYS A 90 2.99 15.17 16.58
C LYS A 90 3.21 14.19 17.74
N ASP A 91 3.05 12.89 17.51
CA ASP A 91 3.24 11.85 18.52
C ASP A 91 4.73 11.69 18.90
N VAL A 92 5.62 12.00 17.96
CA VAL A 92 7.08 11.95 18.19
C VAL A 92 7.58 13.24 18.80
N LYS A 93 7.15 14.38 18.24
CA LYS A 93 7.58 15.70 18.68
C LYS A 93 6.48 16.72 18.40
N THR A 94 6.14 17.50 19.42
CA THR A 94 5.18 18.61 19.31
C THR A 94 5.80 19.76 18.52
N LEU A 95 5.67 19.71 17.20
CA LEU A 95 6.14 20.75 16.28
C LEU A 95 4.98 21.66 15.85
N ARG A 96 5.25 22.95 15.67
CA ARG A 96 4.28 23.96 15.21
C ARG A 96 4.87 24.79 14.08
N GLY A 97 4.01 25.25 13.16
CA GLY A 97 4.36 26.17 12.07
C GLY A 97 5.56 25.69 11.24
N ASP A 98 6.56 26.56 11.10
CA ASP A 98 7.74 26.35 10.27
C ASP A 98 8.58 25.12 10.65
N HIS A 99 8.54 24.71 11.92
CA HIS A 99 9.26 23.52 12.34
C HIS A 99 8.60 22.24 11.81
N LEU A 100 7.27 22.23 11.68
CA LEU A 100 6.52 21.08 11.12
C LEU A 100 6.78 20.96 9.61
N SER A 101 6.66 22.06 8.87
CA SER A 101 6.96 22.09 7.43
C SER A 101 8.41 21.71 7.14
N ARG A 102 9.36 22.16 7.98
CA ARG A 102 10.76 21.75 7.88
C ARG A 102 10.96 20.27 8.18
N ALA A 103 10.27 19.69 9.15
CA ALA A 103 10.34 18.25 9.44
C ALA A 103 9.82 17.43 8.26
N ILE A 104 8.67 17.81 7.68
CA ILE A 104 8.10 17.18 6.48
C ILE A 104 9.07 17.28 5.30
N GLY A 105 9.69 18.45 5.10
CA GLY A 105 10.70 18.67 4.07
C GLY A 105 11.93 17.77 4.23
N ARG A 106 12.31 17.41 5.46
CA ARG A 106 13.42 16.47 5.72
C ARG A 106 13.03 15.01 5.47
N LEU A 107 11.80 14.63 5.81
CA LEU A 107 11.27 13.29 5.58
C LEU A 107 11.19 12.98 4.09
N SER A 108 10.64 13.91 3.30
CA SER A 108 10.61 13.79 1.84
C SER A 108 12.01 13.95 1.23
N GLY A 109 12.77 14.95 1.69
CA GLY A 109 14.02 15.35 1.07
C GLY A 109 13.79 16.07 -0.28
N LYS A 110 14.88 16.47 -0.95
CA LYS A 110 14.78 17.15 -2.24
C LYS A 110 14.16 16.22 -3.29
N GLY A 111 12.90 16.50 -3.68
CA GLY A 111 12.16 15.71 -4.66
C GLY A 111 11.86 14.28 -4.20
N GLY A 112 11.66 14.05 -2.91
CA GLY A 112 11.34 12.71 -2.40
C GLY A 112 12.55 11.77 -2.25
N LYS A 113 13.77 12.22 -2.55
CA LYS A 113 14.97 11.35 -2.52
C LYS A 113 15.19 10.64 -1.20
N THR A 114 14.91 11.29 -0.07
CA THR A 114 15.10 10.67 1.26
C THR A 114 14.06 9.60 1.49
N LYS A 115 12.79 9.89 1.18
CA LYS A 115 11.69 8.93 1.21
C LYS A 115 12.03 7.69 0.36
N PHE A 116 12.34 7.89 -0.92
CA PHE A 116 12.67 6.78 -1.84
C PHE A 116 13.89 5.98 -1.41
N ALA A 117 14.90 6.61 -0.83
CA ALA A 117 16.07 5.91 -0.31
C ALA A 117 15.72 4.98 0.87
N ILE A 118 14.82 5.41 1.75
CA ILE A 118 14.34 4.59 2.88
C ILE A 118 13.46 3.46 2.36
N GLU A 119 12.52 3.76 1.45
CA GLU A 119 11.64 2.79 0.81
C GLU A 119 12.43 1.69 0.12
N ASN A 120 13.42 2.05 -0.71
CA ASN A 120 14.23 1.08 -1.45
C ASN A 120 15.11 0.23 -0.53
N ALA A 121 15.63 0.81 0.56
CA ALA A 121 16.48 0.08 1.49
C ALA A 121 15.69 -0.94 2.32
N THR A 122 14.47 -0.57 2.74
CA THR A 122 13.61 -1.42 3.59
C THR A 122 12.58 -2.23 2.81
N LYS A 123 12.50 -2.05 1.49
CA LYS A 123 11.45 -2.58 0.61
C LYS A 123 10.04 -2.22 1.10
N THR A 124 9.88 -1.02 1.62
CA THR A 124 8.62 -0.51 2.16
C THR A 124 7.95 0.49 1.23
N ARG A 125 6.64 0.67 1.40
CA ARG A 125 5.90 1.76 0.75
C ARG A 125 5.49 2.78 1.79
N ILE A 126 5.79 4.06 1.55
CA ILE A 126 5.52 5.14 2.49
C ILE A 126 4.64 6.17 1.79
N VAL A 127 3.62 6.65 2.47
CA VAL A 127 2.79 7.79 2.04
C VAL A 127 2.91 8.86 3.12
N ILE A 128 3.23 10.09 2.71
CA ILE A 128 3.36 11.24 3.61
C ILE A 128 2.19 12.16 3.29
N ALA A 129 1.23 12.24 4.21
CA ALA A 129 0.03 13.06 4.12
C ALA A 129 0.07 14.14 5.21
N ASP A 130 0.77 15.25 4.91
CA ASP A 130 1.02 16.37 5.81
C ASP A 130 1.56 15.96 7.18
N THR A 131 0.67 15.80 8.16
CA THR A 131 1.00 15.42 9.54
C THR A 131 1.01 13.91 9.78
N LYS A 132 0.31 13.15 8.93
CA LYS A 132 0.18 11.71 9.01
C LYS A 132 1.12 11.03 8.03
N ILE A 133 1.73 9.96 8.49
CA ILE A 133 2.62 9.14 7.69
C ILE A 133 2.10 7.72 7.77
N HIS A 134 1.93 7.12 6.60
CA HIS A 134 1.45 5.75 6.44
C HIS A 134 2.58 4.92 5.87
N ILE A 135 2.79 3.74 6.44
CA ILE A 135 3.81 2.78 6.03
C ILE A 135 3.09 1.48 5.74
N LEU A 136 3.39 0.84 4.62
CA LEU A 136 2.91 -0.48 4.25
C LEU A 136 4.12 -1.41 4.14
N GLU A 137 4.17 -2.42 5.02
CA GLU A 137 5.06 -3.59 4.91
C GLU A 137 4.82 -4.64 6.02
N SER A 138 5.69 -5.64 6.13
CA SER A 138 5.80 -6.48 7.32
C SER A 138 6.20 -5.68 8.57
N PHE A 139 5.70 -6.12 9.73
CA PHE A 139 5.91 -5.46 11.03
C PHE A 139 7.38 -5.24 11.40
N ALA A 140 8.28 -6.15 11.01
CA ALA A 140 9.71 -6.01 11.27
C ALA A 140 10.31 -4.82 10.50
N ASN A 141 9.95 -4.69 9.22
CA ASN A 141 10.39 -3.61 8.34
C ASN A 141 9.79 -2.27 8.76
N ILE A 142 8.51 -2.27 9.11
CA ILE A 142 7.80 -1.08 9.60
C ILE A 142 8.51 -0.48 10.83
N LYS A 143 8.94 -1.30 11.80
CA LYS A 143 9.68 -0.80 12.99
C LYS A 143 10.96 -0.06 12.62
N ILE A 144 11.70 -0.56 11.64
CA ILE A 144 12.97 0.02 11.18
C ILE A 144 12.74 1.35 10.47
N VAL A 145 11.70 1.41 9.64
CA VAL A 145 11.26 2.65 8.98
C VAL A 145 10.83 3.66 10.03
N ARG A 146 9.96 3.28 10.97
CA ARG A 146 9.52 4.15 12.07
C ARG A 146 10.71 4.73 12.84
N ASP A 147 11.67 3.90 13.26
CA ASP A 147 12.87 4.37 13.97
C ASP A 147 13.72 5.33 13.11
N SER A 148 13.77 5.12 11.80
CA SER A 148 14.45 6.01 10.86
C SER A 148 13.73 7.34 10.67
N LEU A 149 12.41 7.33 10.50
CA LEU A 149 11.57 8.52 10.37
C LEU A 149 11.54 9.34 11.67
N CYS A 150 11.43 8.68 12.83
CA CYS A 150 11.52 9.32 14.14
C CYS A 150 12.84 10.08 14.31
N ARG A 151 13.98 9.51 13.86
CA ARG A 151 15.27 10.23 13.90
C ARG A 151 15.32 11.44 13.00
N LEU A 152 14.70 11.38 11.82
CA LEU A 152 14.60 12.52 10.93
C LEU A 152 13.75 13.64 11.54
N ILE A 153 12.62 13.29 12.18
CA ILE A 153 11.75 14.22 12.90
C ILE A 153 12.47 14.87 14.10
N MET A 154 13.21 14.06 14.88
CA MET A 154 14.01 14.55 16.01
C MET A 154 15.15 15.47 15.61
N GLY A 155 15.55 15.45 14.35
CA GLY A 155 16.52 16.38 13.80
C GLY A 155 17.88 15.78 13.44
N SER A 156 18.02 14.45 13.48
CA SER A 156 19.27 13.75 13.15
C SER A 156 19.71 13.97 11.71
N PRO A 157 21.01 14.23 11.43
CA PRO A 157 21.49 14.46 10.07
C PRO A 157 21.24 13.24 9.18
N VAL A 158 20.84 13.47 7.93
CA VAL A 158 20.40 12.42 7.00
C VAL A 158 21.49 11.37 6.75
N GLY A 159 22.77 11.80 6.69
CA GLY A 159 23.91 10.89 6.53
C GLY A 159 24.01 9.84 7.65
N LYS A 160 23.78 10.24 8.91
CA LYS A 160 23.80 9.31 10.06
C LYS A 160 22.63 8.32 9.99
N VAL A 161 21.48 8.77 9.52
CA VAL A 161 20.31 7.89 9.32
C VAL A 161 20.63 6.85 8.26
N TYR A 162 21.18 7.24 7.09
CA TYR A 162 21.55 6.29 6.04
C TYR A 162 22.57 5.25 6.48
N SER A 163 23.62 5.65 7.21
CA SER A 163 24.61 4.71 7.72
C SER A 163 23.99 3.68 8.66
N LYS A 164 23.08 4.12 9.54
CA LYS A 164 22.36 3.22 10.44
C LYS A 164 21.41 2.30 9.68
N LEU A 165 20.69 2.84 8.70
CA LEU A 165 19.73 2.11 7.90
C LEU A 165 20.43 0.99 7.11
N ARG A 166 21.58 1.29 6.48
CA ARG A 166 22.44 0.30 5.82
C ARG A 166 22.91 -0.81 6.77
N ALA A 167 23.34 -0.43 7.98
CA ALA A 167 23.81 -1.40 8.97
C ALA A 167 22.69 -2.32 9.49
N VAL A 168 21.45 -1.85 9.51
CA VAL A 168 20.29 -2.65 9.91
C VAL A 168 19.84 -3.54 8.76
N THR A 169 19.71 -3.02 7.54
CA THR A 169 19.34 -3.82 6.36
C THR A 169 20.35 -4.92 6.05
N ALA A 170 21.65 -4.68 6.28
CA ALA A 170 22.68 -5.71 6.11
C ALA A 170 22.56 -6.89 7.08
N ARG A 171 21.81 -6.76 8.19
CA ARG A 171 21.54 -7.86 9.14
C ARG A 171 20.25 -8.60 8.85
N LEU A 172 19.35 -8.02 8.06
CA LEU A 172 18.04 -8.57 7.72
C LEU A 172 18.02 -9.23 6.34
N ALA A 173 19.01 -8.91 5.50
CA ALA A 173 19.22 -9.49 4.18
C ALA A 173 19.90 -10.86 4.25
#